data_AF-A0A7Z7LKX1-F1
#
_entry.id   AF-A0A7Z7LKX1-F1
#
_cell.length_a   1.000
_cell.length_b   1.000
_cell.length_c   1.000
_cell.angle_alpha   90.00
_cell.angle_beta   90.00
_cell.angle_gamma   90.00
#
_symmetry.space_group_name_H-M   'P 1'
#
loop_
_entity.id
_entity.type
_entity.pdbx_description
1 polymer ?
#
loop_
_entity_poly.entity_id
_entity_poly.type
_entity_poly.pdbx_seq_one_letter_code
_entity_poly.pdbx_strand_id
1 'polypeptide(L)'
;MGARDNLARPLICARHCGQPLLTKAQALFDGSVDAKSERLDETQALCAIRHVLKGLELIDQMSERSVNAIRDMLKTASDVVVDAPDQIAAVIHATLAGAVRIVSSKGSDSPDVNELRHHMRHLVTGYLGPLLPQVARYPKLFP
;
A
#
# COMPACT_ATOMS: atom_id res chain seq x y z
N MET A 1 18.06 -5.36 -12.46
CA MET A 1 17.56 -6.58 -11.80
C MET A 1 16.41 -6.19 -10.87
N GLY A 2 15.23 -5.93 -11.45
CA GLY A 2 14.04 -5.38 -10.76
C GLY A 2 13.00 -6.44 -10.36
N ALA A 3 13.42 -7.70 -10.16
CA ALA A 3 12.49 -8.82 -9.92
C ALA A 3 12.08 -8.97 -8.44
N ARG A 4 12.84 -8.43 -7.48
CA ARG A 4 12.61 -8.66 -6.04
C ARG A 4 11.61 -7.68 -5.41
N ASP A 5 11.63 -6.41 -5.78
CA ASP A 5 10.64 -5.41 -5.31
C ASP A 5 9.22 -5.76 -5.81
N ASN A 6 9.16 -6.40 -6.99
CA ASN A 6 7.93 -6.86 -7.64
C ASN A 6 7.27 -8.08 -6.97
N LEU A 7 7.98 -8.77 -6.07
CA LEU A 7 7.49 -9.93 -5.33
C LEU A 7 7.05 -9.61 -3.91
N ALA A 8 7.54 -8.51 -3.33
CA ALA A 8 7.24 -8.16 -1.94
C ALA A 8 5.73 -8.01 -1.71
N ARG A 9 5.03 -7.32 -2.62
CA ARG A 9 3.61 -7.01 -2.42
C ARG A 9 2.70 -8.25 -2.48
N PRO A 10 2.78 -9.13 -3.50
CA PRO A 10 2.04 -10.39 -3.50
C PRO A 10 2.42 -11.32 -2.33
N LEU A 11 3.69 -11.34 -1.91
CA LEU A 11 4.14 -12.15 -0.77
C LEU A 11 3.59 -11.64 0.57
N ILE A 12 3.57 -10.33 0.79
CA ILE A 12 2.96 -9.71 1.98
C ILE A 12 1.46 -10.00 1.97
N CYS A 13 0.80 -9.83 0.83
CA CYS A 13 -0.64 -10.13 0.68
C CYS A 13 -0.95 -11.59 1.05
N ALA A 14 -0.17 -12.54 0.53
CA ALA A 14 -0.32 -13.97 0.82
C ALA A 14 -0.08 -14.31 2.31
N ARG A 15 0.90 -13.66 2.96
CA ARG A 15 1.24 -13.90 4.37
C ARG A 15 0.18 -13.40 5.36
N HIS A 16 -0.66 -12.46 4.96
CA HIS A 16 -1.69 -11.87 5.82
C HIS A 16 -3.12 -12.24 5.40
N CYS A 17 -3.33 -13.29 4.60
CA CYS A 17 -4.65 -13.86 4.35
C CYS A 17 -5.37 -14.22 5.67
N GLY A 18 -6.66 -13.90 5.79
CA GLY A 18 -7.47 -14.19 6.99
C GLY A 18 -7.25 -13.27 8.20
N GLN A 19 -6.35 -12.29 8.13
CA GLN A 19 -6.17 -11.28 9.19
C GLN A 19 -7.21 -10.15 9.11
N PRO A 20 -7.40 -9.36 10.19
CA PRO A 20 -8.23 -8.17 10.17
C PRO A 20 -7.81 -7.18 9.07
N LEU A 21 -8.78 -6.47 8.47
CA LEU A 21 -8.57 -5.56 7.35
C LEU A 21 -7.48 -4.52 7.65
N LEU A 22 -7.54 -3.91 8.84
CA LEU A 22 -6.59 -2.86 9.22
C LEU A 22 -5.16 -3.42 9.36
N THR A 23 -5.03 -4.61 9.93
CA THR A 23 -3.74 -5.31 10.09
C THR A 23 -3.12 -5.63 8.72
N LYS A 24 -3.91 -6.15 7.78
CA LYS A 24 -3.46 -6.42 6.40
C LYS A 24 -2.95 -5.16 5.72
N ALA A 25 -3.72 -4.09 5.83
CA ALA A 25 -3.40 -2.84 5.17
C ALA A 25 -2.14 -2.21 5.77
N GLN A 26 -2.01 -2.16 7.10
CA GLN A 26 -0.79 -1.67 7.75
C GLN A 26 0.46 -2.47 7.35
N ALA A 27 0.37 -3.81 7.32
CA ALA A 27 1.47 -4.67 6.87
C ALA A 27 1.86 -4.41 5.39
N LEU A 28 0.88 -4.16 4.52
CA LEU A 28 1.10 -3.78 3.13
C LEU A 28 1.87 -2.46 3.01
N PHE A 29 1.50 -1.45 3.82
CA PHE A 29 2.17 -0.16 3.83
C PHE A 29 3.59 -0.28 4.39
N ASP A 30 3.77 -0.99 5.50
CA ASP A 30 5.09 -1.20 6.11
C ASP A 30 6.05 -1.92 5.16
N GLY A 31 5.64 -3.07 4.61
CA GLY A 31 6.51 -3.82 3.72
C GLY A 31 6.74 -3.12 2.37
N SER A 32 5.82 -2.25 1.93
CA SER A 32 6.05 -1.40 0.75
C SER A 32 7.09 -0.30 1.03
N VAL A 33 7.12 0.23 2.24
CA VAL A 33 8.12 1.22 2.67
C VAL A 33 9.48 0.55 2.84
N ASP A 34 9.54 -0.62 3.49
CA ASP A 34 10.78 -1.39 3.68
C ASP A 34 11.44 -1.72 2.34
N ALA A 35 10.69 -2.33 1.42
CA ALA A 35 11.21 -2.76 0.12
C ALA A 35 11.79 -1.59 -0.72
N LYS A 36 11.27 -0.38 -0.55
CA LYS A 36 11.69 0.80 -1.31
C LYS A 36 12.77 1.62 -0.61
N SER A 37 12.89 1.46 0.71
CA SER A 37 13.92 2.10 1.51
C SER A 37 15.26 1.35 1.42
N GLU A 38 15.22 0.03 1.24
CA GLU A 38 16.42 -0.80 1.02
C GLU A 38 17.09 -0.55 -0.35
N ARG A 39 16.37 0.06 -1.31
CA ARG A 39 16.80 0.22 -2.72
C ARG A 39 16.39 1.57 -3.30
N LEU A 40 16.65 2.64 -2.55
CA LEU A 40 16.25 4.02 -2.90
C LEU A 40 16.88 4.49 -4.22
N ASP A 41 18.14 4.14 -4.45
CA ASP A 41 18.91 4.43 -5.65
C ASP A 41 18.30 3.77 -6.90
N GLU A 42 17.94 2.49 -6.81
CA GLU A 42 17.27 1.76 -7.88
C GLU A 42 15.86 2.30 -8.14
N THR A 43 15.12 2.63 -7.08
CA THR A 43 13.76 3.19 -7.19
C THR A 43 13.78 4.56 -7.87
N GLN A 44 14.78 5.40 -7.57
CA GLN A 44 15.00 6.69 -8.22
C GLN A 44 15.37 6.51 -9.70
N ALA A 45 16.29 5.60 -10.02
CA ALA A 45 16.70 5.33 -11.40
C ALA A 45 15.51 4.85 -12.27
N LEU A 46 14.67 3.96 -11.73
CA LEU A 46 13.47 3.48 -12.42
C LEU A 46 12.41 4.58 -12.61
N CYS A 47 12.24 5.47 -11.63
CA CYS A 47 11.34 6.62 -11.78
C CYS A 47 11.83 7.61 -12.85
N ALA A 48 13.15 7.77 -13.03
CA ALA A 48 13.73 8.66 -14.03
C ALA A 48 13.52 8.18 -15.48
N ILE A 49 13.45 6.86 -15.70
CA ILE A 49 13.34 6.24 -17.04
C ILE A 49 11.87 6.06 -17.49
N ARG A 50 10.90 6.37 -16.62
CA ARG A 50 9.46 6.17 -16.81
C ARG A 50 8.87 6.74 -18.12
N HIS A 51 9.51 7.73 -18.74
CA HIS A 51 9.03 8.37 -19.97
C HIS A 51 9.41 7.65 -21.28
N VAL A 52 10.12 6.51 -21.22
CA VAL A 52 10.37 5.68 -22.40
C VAL A 52 9.12 4.87 -22.75
N LEU A 53 8.75 4.77 -24.04
CA LEU A 53 7.50 4.17 -24.52
C LEU A 53 7.21 2.76 -23.95
N LYS A 54 8.23 1.88 -23.91
CA LYS A 54 8.14 0.54 -23.30
C LYS A 54 8.03 0.56 -21.77
N GLY A 55 8.47 1.65 -21.14
CA GLY A 55 8.35 1.88 -19.70
C GLY A 55 6.90 2.10 -19.28
N LEU A 56 6.08 2.74 -20.11
CA LEU A 56 4.67 2.99 -19.80
C LEU A 56 3.84 1.69 -19.77
N GLU A 57 3.96 0.84 -20.80
CA GLU A 57 3.26 -0.46 -20.83
C GLU A 57 3.65 -1.36 -19.66
N LEU A 58 4.95 -1.38 -19.30
CA LEU A 58 5.44 -2.17 -18.18
C LEU A 58 4.90 -1.63 -16.84
N ILE A 59 4.83 -0.31 -16.68
CA ILE A 59 4.29 0.33 -15.48
C ILE A 59 2.79 0.04 -15.34
N ASP A 60 2.03 0.04 -16.43
CA ASP A 60 0.60 -0.27 -16.40
C ASP A 60 0.36 -1.73 -15.99
N GLN A 61 1.09 -2.68 -16.59
CA GLN A 61 1.03 -4.09 -16.19
C GLN A 61 1.47 -4.32 -14.74
N MET A 62 2.46 -3.57 -14.26
CA MET A 62 2.89 -3.61 -12.85
C MET A 62 1.83 -3.05 -11.90
N SER A 63 1.16 -1.98 -12.31
CA SER A 63 0.09 -1.34 -11.55
C SER A 63 -1.11 -2.27 -11.45
N GLU A 64 -1.52 -2.88 -12.57
CA GLU A 64 -2.62 -3.85 -12.60
C GLU A 64 -2.35 -5.06 -11.70
N ARG A 65 -1.16 -5.67 -11.79
CA ARG A 65 -0.77 -6.77 -10.90
C ARG A 65 -0.80 -6.37 -9.42
N SER A 66 -0.34 -5.16 -9.10
CA SER A 66 -0.39 -4.64 -7.73
C SER A 66 -1.82 -4.46 -7.24
N VAL A 67 -2.69 -3.86 -8.06
CA VAL A 67 -4.10 -3.65 -7.72
C VAL A 67 -4.81 -4.98 -7.50
N ASN A 68 -4.57 -5.98 -8.36
CA ASN A 68 -5.16 -7.32 -8.22
C ASN A 68 -4.70 -8.00 -6.92
N ALA A 69 -3.41 -7.96 -6.59
CA ALA A 69 -2.91 -8.54 -5.34
C ALA A 69 -3.52 -7.84 -4.09
N ILE A 70 -3.65 -6.51 -4.11
CA ILE A 70 -4.26 -5.77 -3.01
C ILE A 70 -5.74 -6.12 -2.90
N ARG A 71 -6.47 -6.16 -4.01
CA ARG A 71 -7.88 -6.56 -4.07
C ARG A 71 -8.10 -7.95 -3.46
N ASP A 72 -7.30 -8.93 -3.84
CA ASP A 72 -7.41 -10.30 -3.33
C ASP A 72 -7.09 -10.37 -1.83
N MET A 73 -6.11 -9.58 -1.37
CA MET A 73 -5.82 -9.43 0.06
C MET A 73 -7.02 -8.84 0.83
N LEU A 74 -7.68 -7.82 0.29
CA LEU A 74 -8.83 -7.16 0.91
C LEU A 74 -10.04 -8.10 1.02
N LYS A 75 -10.30 -8.90 -0.03
CA LYS A 75 -11.40 -9.88 -0.06
C LYS A 75 -11.28 -10.98 1.01
N THR A 76 -10.08 -11.21 1.53
CA THR A 76 -9.82 -12.23 2.55
C THR A 76 -9.72 -11.63 3.95
N ALA A 77 -10.25 -10.42 4.18
CA ALA A 77 -10.43 -9.85 5.51
C ALA A 77 -11.41 -10.70 6.34
N SER A 78 -11.08 -10.95 7.60
CA SER A 78 -11.88 -11.80 8.49
C SER A 78 -12.93 -11.04 9.31
N ASP A 79 -12.78 -9.73 9.41
CA ASP A 79 -13.57 -8.85 10.27
C ASP A 79 -14.59 -7.98 9.49
N VAL A 80 -14.52 -7.95 8.15
CA VAL A 80 -15.37 -7.11 7.32
C VAL A 80 -15.53 -7.67 5.91
N VAL A 81 -16.73 -7.53 5.35
CA VAL A 81 -16.95 -7.67 3.91
C VAL A 81 -16.66 -6.33 3.25
N VAL A 82 -15.61 -6.28 2.43
CA VAL A 82 -15.18 -5.06 1.77
C VAL A 82 -16.05 -4.80 0.54
N ASP A 83 -16.90 -3.77 0.61
CA ASP A 83 -17.64 -3.26 -0.54
C ASP A 83 -16.69 -2.57 -1.53
N ALA A 84 -16.90 -2.77 -2.83
CA ALA A 84 -16.08 -2.21 -3.91
C ALA A 84 -14.55 -2.42 -3.73
N PRO A 85 -14.07 -3.68 -3.57
CA PRO A 85 -12.67 -3.98 -3.30
C PRO A 85 -11.73 -3.51 -4.41
N ASP A 86 -12.22 -3.37 -5.64
CA ASP A 86 -11.49 -2.86 -6.79
C ASP A 86 -11.12 -1.37 -6.65
N GLN A 87 -12.10 -0.52 -6.30
CA GLN A 87 -11.85 0.90 -6.04
C GLN A 87 -10.91 1.09 -4.86
N ILE A 88 -11.12 0.36 -3.76
CA ILE A 88 -10.29 0.47 -2.56
C ILE A 88 -8.84 0.06 -2.87
N ALA A 89 -8.65 -1.03 -3.61
CA ALA A 89 -7.33 -1.47 -4.03
C ALA A 89 -6.62 -0.44 -4.92
N ALA A 90 -7.34 0.20 -5.85
CA ALA A 90 -6.80 1.25 -6.70
C ALA A 90 -6.37 2.48 -5.88
N VAL A 91 -7.18 2.92 -4.91
CA VAL A 91 -6.83 4.06 -4.03
C VAL A 91 -5.61 3.75 -3.16
N ILE A 92 -5.55 2.56 -2.55
CA ILE A 92 -4.38 2.11 -1.78
C ILE A 92 -3.14 2.08 -2.67
N HIS A 93 -3.24 1.54 -3.88
CA HIS A 93 -2.13 1.48 -4.82
C HIS A 93 -1.63 2.87 -5.22
N ALA A 94 -2.54 3.78 -5.58
CA ALA A 94 -2.21 5.16 -5.94
C ALA A 94 -1.54 5.91 -4.80
N THR A 95 -2.03 5.72 -3.56
CA THR A 95 -1.44 6.30 -2.35
C THR A 95 0.01 5.82 -2.16
N LEU A 96 0.25 4.51 -2.29
CA LEU A 96 1.59 3.93 -2.19
C LEU A 96 2.52 4.41 -3.30
N ALA A 97 2.01 4.58 -4.52
CA ALA A 97 2.78 5.12 -5.63
C ALA A 97 3.16 6.59 -5.41
N GLY A 98 2.22 7.40 -4.90
CA GLY A 98 2.43 8.80 -4.56
C GLY A 98 3.47 9.01 -3.46
N ALA A 99 3.36 8.27 -2.35
CA ALA A 99 4.31 8.31 -1.24
C ALA A 99 5.75 8.04 -1.69
N VAL A 100 5.91 7.09 -2.61
CA VAL A 100 7.22 6.69 -3.12
C VAL A 100 7.79 7.75 -4.04
N ARG A 101 6.94 8.40 -4.84
CA ARG A 101 7.36 9.54 -5.65
C ARG A 101 7.85 10.69 -4.78
N ILE A 102 7.18 10.98 -3.65
CA ILE A 102 7.60 12.02 -2.70
C ILE A 102 9.02 11.71 -2.18
N VAL A 103 9.24 10.48 -1.72
CA VAL A 103 10.56 9.98 -1.27
C VAL A 103 11.62 10.11 -2.35
N SER A 104 11.35 9.60 -3.54
CA SER A 104 12.33 9.59 -4.62
C SER A 104 12.64 10.99 -5.15
N SER A 105 11.73 11.95 -5.02
CA SER A 105 11.91 13.32 -5.50
C SER A 105 12.80 14.22 -4.62
N LYS A 106 13.08 13.82 -3.37
CA LYS A 106 13.84 14.64 -2.41
C LYS A 106 15.38 14.59 -2.57
N GLY A 107 15.90 13.85 -3.54
CA GLY A 107 17.34 13.84 -3.83
C GLY A 107 18.19 13.20 -2.73
N SER A 108 19.35 13.80 -2.41
CA SER A 108 20.35 13.29 -1.44
C SER A 108 19.97 13.46 0.04
N ASP A 109 18.91 14.24 0.32
CA ASP A 109 18.33 14.28 1.66
C ASP A 109 17.57 12.97 1.88
N SER A 110 18.18 12.05 2.63
CA SER A 110 17.54 10.79 3.00
C SER A 110 16.17 11.12 3.59
N PRO A 111 15.07 10.74 2.92
CA PRO A 111 13.75 11.02 3.45
C PRO A 111 13.62 10.30 4.78
N ASP A 112 12.96 10.93 5.76
CA ASP A 112 12.61 10.26 7.00
C ASP A 112 11.57 9.18 6.69
N VAL A 113 12.08 7.97 6.43
CA VAL A 113 11.32 6.76 6.13
C VAL A 113 10.35 6.44 7.27
N ASN A 114 10.70 6.78 8.52
CA ASN A 114 9.86 6.53 9.67
C ASN A 114 8.69 7.51 9.72
N GLU A 115 8.93 8.79 9.43
CA GLU A 115 7.89 9.80 9.31
C GLU A 115 6.91 9.46 8.17
N LEU A 116 7.42 9.04 7.02
CA LEU A 116 6.57 8.57 5.92
C LEU A 116 5.73 7.36 6.34
N ARG A 117 6.34 6.35 6.97
CA ARG A 117 5.64 5.15 7.46
C ARG A 117 4.53 5.55 8.43
N HIS A 118 4.81 6.47 9.34
CA HIS A 118 3.83 6.99 10.29
C HIS A 118 2.63 7.62 9.57
N HIS A 119 2.87 8.53 8.62
CA HIS A 119 1.79 9.15 7.85
C HIS A 119 1.02 8.16 6.97
N MET A 120 1.71 7.20 6.36
CA MET A 120 1.07 6.14 5.57
C MET A 120 0.11 5.30 6.42
N ARG A 121 0.53 4.92 7.64
CA ARG A 121 -0.30 4.19 8.60
C ARG A 121 -1.53 5.00 9.01
N HIS A 122 -1.37 6.30 9.26
CA HIS A 122 -2.49 7.18 9.59
C HIS A 122 -3.48 7.30 8.44
N LEU A 123 -2.99 7.49 7.21
CA LEU A 123 -3.84 7.63 6.02
C LEU A 123 -4.64 6.36 5.77
N VAL A 124 -4.02 5.18 5.81
CA VAL A 124 -4.75 3.92 5.61
C VAL A 124 -5.76 3.65 6.73
N THR A 125 -5.41 3.98 7.98
CA THR A 125 -6.32 3.81 9.11
C THR A 125 -7.52 4.74 9.01
N GLY A 126 -7.30 6.00 8.63
CA GLY A 126 -8.38 6.95 8.40
C GLY A 126 -9.27 6.57 7.22
N TYR A 127 -8.69 6.06 6.14
CA TYR A 127 -9.42 5.67 4.94
C TYR A 127 -10.25 4.40 5.14
N LEU A 128 -9.69 3.38 5.79
CA LEU A 128 -10.37 2.09 6.00
C LEU A 128 -11.18 2.03 7.29
N GLY A 129 -10.93 2.91 8.26
CA GLY A 129 -11.61 2.93 9.55
C GLY A 129 -13.15 2.98 9.45
N PRO A 130 -13.74 3.81 8.57
CA PRO A 130 -15.19 3.83 8.35
C PRO A 130 -15.77 2.55 7.75
N LEU A 131 -14.93 1.68 7.15
CA LEU A 131 -15.37 0.43 6.52
C LEU A 131 -15.47 -0.71 7.53
N LEU A 132 -14.74 -0.64 8.64
CA LEU A 132 -14.81 -1.66 9.68
C LEU A 132 -16.22 -1.65 10.32
N PRO A 133 -16.83 -2.82 10.58
CA PRO A 133 -18.07 -2.85 11.33
C PRO A 133 -17.86 -2.13 12.66
N GLN A 134 -18.76 -1.22 12.99
CA GLN A 134 -18.76 -0.51 14.26
C GLN A 134 -19.09 -1.50 15.39
N VAL A 135 -18.13 -2.32 15.79
CA VAL A 135 -18.26 -3.15 16.98
C VAL A 135 -18.15 -2.20 18.17
N ALA A 136 -19.33 -1.79 18.68
CA ALA A 136 -19.55 -1.02 19.90
C ALA A 136 -19.00 0.42 19.93
N ARG A 137 -19.61 1.34 19.17
CA ARG A 137 -19.77 2.72 19.67
C ARG A 137 -21.13 2.80 20.38
N TYR A 138 -21.08 3.14 21.67
CA TYR A 138 -22.17 3.29 22.67
C TYR A 138 -22.51 2.05 23.52
N PRO A 139 -21.76 1.80 24.63
CA PRO A 139 -22.45 1.44 25.86
C PRO A 139 -23.23 2.69 26.32
N LYS A 140 -24.53 2.51 26.53
CA LYS A 140 -25.47 3.54 26.99
C LYS A 140 -24.89 4.32 28.19
N LEU A 141 -24.66 5.61 28.00
CA LEU A 141 -24.40 6.58 29.07
C LEU A 141 -25.70 7.33 29.33
N PHE A 142 -26.56 6.75 30.16
CA PHE A 142 -27.55 7.40 31.05
C PHE A 142 -27.84 6.39 32.16
N PRO A 143 -27.92 6.84 33.42
CA PRO A 143 -29.09 7.60 33.88
C PRO A 143 -28.83 9.09 34.09
#